data_AF-A0AAD5PL70-F1
#
_entry.id   AF-A0AAD5PL70-F1
#
_cell.length_a   1.000
_cell.length_b   1.000
_cell.length_c   1.000
_cell.angle_alpha   90.00
_cell.angle_beta   90.00
_cell.angle_gamma   90.00
#
_symmetry.space_group_name_H-M   'P 1'
#
loop_
_entity.id
_entity.type
_entity.pdbx_description
1 polymer ?
#
loop_
_entity_poly.entity_id
_entity_poly.type
_entity_poly.pdbx_seq_one_letter_code
_entity_poly.pdbx_strand_id
1 'polypeptide(L)'
;MTIAIQIAYLIASILFIAGIKLLSKTKDARRGNILSSVGMIIAILATLVTIETVSLIEIFVCILIGGAIGLYYAYKVEMTKIPEMVALFNGFGGLASFGVALSDHFLKTQVEAVEMGPVNSISIILSVLIGGDVYGFHGGMAQTKWKGFGFTNHI
;
A
#
# COMPACT_ATOMS: atom_id res chain seq x y z
N MET A 1 -13.22 -9.58 17.04
CA MET A 1 -11.78 -9.76 16.77
C MET A 1 -11.20 -10.69 17.82
N THR A 2 -10.52 -11.77 17.41
CA THR A 2 -9.88 -12.70 18.35
C THR A 2 -8.50 -12.19 18.78
N ILE A 3 -8.04 -12.55 19.98
CA ILE A 3 -6.71 -12.19 20.50
C ILE A 3 -5.60 -12.66 19.55
N ALA A 4 -5.80 -13.81 18.89
CA ALA A 4 -4.87 -14.35 17.90
C ALA A 4 -4.61 -13.37 16.73
N ILE A 5 -5.65 -12.69 16.23
CA ILE A 5 -5.51 -11.72 15.13
C ILE A 5 -4.71 -10.49 15.59
N GLN A 6 -4.94 -10.02 16.81
CA GLN A 6 -4.18 -8.90 17.39
C GLN A 6 -2.69 -9.25 17.53
N ILE A 7 -2.39 -10.46 17.99
CA ILE A 7 -1.02 -10.97 18.08
C ILE A 7 -0.39 -11.07 16.68
N ALA A 8 -1.14 -11.52 15.67
CA ALA A 8 -0.65 -11.58 14.30
C ALA A 8 -0.28 -10.18 13.75
N TYR A 9 -1.10 -9.16 13.98
CA TYR A 9 -0.78 -7.77 13.59
C TYR A 9 0.42 -7.20 14.36
N LEU A 10 0.57 -7.56 15.64
CA LEU A 10 1.74 -7.19 16.43
C LEU A 10 3.02 -7.82 15.86
N ILE A 11 3.00 -9.13 15.55
CA ILE A 11 4.12 -9.84 14.93
C ILE A 11 4.46 -9.23 13.57
N ALA A 12 3.46 -8.97 12.72
CA ALA A 12 3.67 -8.32 11.43
C ALA A 12 4.35 -6.95 11.57
N SER A 13 3.89 -6.13 12.52
CA SER A 13 4.47 -4.82 12.81
C SER A 13 5.94 -4.91 13.24
N ILE A 14 6.27 -5.87 14.12
CA ILE A 14 7.65 -6.12 14.55
C ILE A 14 8.54 -6.55 13.37
N LEU A 15 8.04 -7.44 12.50
CA LEU A 15 8.76 -7.88 11.30
C LEU A 15 9.01 -6.74 10.32
N PHE A 16 8.05 -5.82 10.14
CA PHE A 16 8.25 -4.62 9.32
C PHE A 16 9.33 -3.70 9.89
N ILE A 17 9.28 -3.40 11.19
CA ILE A 17 10.27 -2.54 11.85
C ILE A 17 11.67 -3.16 11.74
N ALA A 18 11.79 -4.46 12.00
CA ALA A 18 13.05 -5.18 11.85
C ALA A 18 13.51 -5.17 10.39
N GLY A 19 12.62 -5.41 9.42
CA GLY A 19 12.94 -5.41 7.99
C GLY A 19 13.50 -4.07 7.51
N ILE A 20 12.86 -2.96 7.88
CA ILE A 20 13.33 -1.59 7.58
C ILE A 20 14.72 -1.35 8.18
N LYS A 21 14.96 -1.80 9.42
CA LYS A 21 16.28 -1.66 10.06
C LYS A 21 17.38 -2.44 9.33
N LEU A 22 17.06 -3.62 8.77
CA LEU A 22 18.02 -4.40 7.97
C LEU A 22 18.27 -3.76 6.60
N LEU A 23 17.26 -3.13 5.99
CA LEU A 23 17.39 -2.44 4.71
C LEU A 23 18.39 -1.27 4.76
N SER A 24 18.63 -0.68 5.94
CA SER A 24 19.63 0.37 6.12
C SER A 24 21.08 -0.08 5.96
N LYS A 25 21.36 -1.40 5.93
CA LYS A 25 22.70 -1.96 5.73
C LYS A 25 22.75 -2.75 4.43
N THR A 26 23.64 -2.39 3.51
CA THR A 26 23.80 -3.05 2.20
C THR A 26 24.01 -4.57 2.31
N LYS A 27 24.79 -5.01 3.30
CA LYS A 27 25.04 -6.44 3.56
C LYS A 27 23.77 -7.24 3.92
N ASP A 28 22.83 -6.61 4.62
CA ASP A 28 21.64 -7.26 5.16
C ASP A 28 20.36 -6.91 4.38
N ALA A 29 20.44 -6.05 3.36
CA ALA A 29 19.29 -5.53 2.62
C ALA A 29 18.38 -6.63 2.03
N ARG A 30 18.96 -7.71 1.48
CA ARG A 30 18.18 -8.84 0.95
C ARG A 30 17.37 -9.53 2.05
N ARG A 31 17.94 -9.71 3.24
CA ARG A 31 17.25 -10.29 4.40
C ARG A 31 16.17 -9.35 4.91
N GLY A 32 16.44 -8.05 4.95
CA GLY A 32 15.46 -7.03 5.32
C GLY A 32 14.21 -7.08 4.43
N ASN A 33 14.39 -7.13 3.10
CA ASN A 33 13.27 -7.23 2.16
C ASN A 33 12.42 -8.50 2.36
N ILE A 34 13.06 -9.65 2.59
CA ILE A 34 12.36 -10.91 2.87
C ILE A 34 11.54 -10.79 4.16
N LEU A 35 12.13 -10.22 5.22
CA LEU A 35 11.45 -10.06 6.51
C LEU A 35 10.21 -9.17 6.40
N SER A 36 10.31 -8.05 5.67
CA SER A 36 9.18 -7.17 5.36
C SER A 36 8.11 -7.87 4.52
N SER A 37 8.52 -8.69 3.53
CA SER A 37 7.59 -9.44 2.69
C SER A 37 6.80 -10.49 3.49
N VAL A 38 7.46 -11.19 4.42
CA VAL A 38 6.80 -12.13 5.34
C VAL A 38 5.83 -11.40 6.27
N GLY A 39 6.23 -10.24 6.81
CA GLY A 39 5.35 -9.39 7.61
C GLY A 39 4.08 -8.98 6.85
N MET A 40 4.21 -8.59 5.57
CA MET A 40 3.08 -8.26 4.72
C MET A 40 2.13 -9.46 4.51
N ILE A 41 2.67 -10.65 4.24
CA ILE A 41 1.87 -11.87 4.06
C ILE A 41 1.07 -12.20 5.33
N ILE A 42 1.69 -12.10 6.51
CA ILE A 42 1.01 -12.36 7.79
C ILE A 42 -0.14 -11.37 8.00
N ALA A 43 0.08 -10.08 7.71
CA ALA A 43 -0.94 -9.06 7.84
C ALA A 43 -2.14 -9.33 6.91
N ILE A 44 -1.87 -9.64 5.63
CA ILE A 44 -2.90 -9.98 4.64
C ILE A 44 -3.72 -11.19 5.10
N LEU A 45 -3.07 -12.28 5.54
CA LEU A 45 -3.77 -13.48 6.00
C LEU A 45 -4.64 -13.21 7.24
N ALA A 46 -4.14 -12.42 8.20
CA ALA A 46 -4.90 -12.04 9.38
C ALA A 46 -6.15 -11.22 9.01
N THR A 47 -6.02 -10.32 8.03
CA THR A 47 -7.15 -9.54 7.51
C THR A 47 -8.15 -10.43 6.77
N LEU A 48 -7.71 -11.37 5.93
CA LEU A 48 -8.58 -12.31 5.21
C LEU A 48 -9.47 -13.13 6.14
N VAL A 49 -8.94 -13.57 7.29
CA VAL A 49 -9.72 -14.34 8.29
C VAL A 49 -10.74 -13.46 9.03
N THR A 50 -10.56 -12.13 9.02
CA THR A 50 -11.47 -11.20 9.70
C THR A 50 -12.64 -10.77 8.81
N ILE A 51 -12.52 -10.92 7.49
CA ILE A 51 -13.55 -10.49 6.54
C ILE A 51 -14.62 -11.57 6.42
N GLU A 52 -15.83 -11.27 6.88
CA GLU A 52 -16.99 -12.17 6.78
C GLU A 52 -17.99 -11.72 5.69
N THR A 53 -17.93 -10.45 5.27
CA THR A 53 -18.95 -9.81 4.43
C THR A 53 -18.65 -9.82 2.93
N VAL A 54 -17.39 -10.04 2.52
CA VAL A 54 -16.97 -10.01 1.11
C VAL A 54 -16.54 -11.40 0.66
N SER A 55 -16.89 -11.79 -0.57
CA SER A 55 -16.49 -13.06 -1.15
C SER A 55 -14.96 -13.17 -1.20
N LEU A 56 -14.40 -14.22 -0.57
CA LEU A 56 -12.97 -14.49 -0.60
C LEU A 56 -12.43 -14.64 -2.02
N ILE A 57 -13.27 -15.10 -2.95
CA ILE A 57 -12.93 -15.24 -4.37
C ILE A 57 -12.68 -13.87 -5.01
N GLU A 58 -13.51 -12.87 -4.71
CA GLU A 58 -13.36 -11.52 -5.26
C GLU A 58 -12.06 -10.87 -4.76
N ILE A 59 -11.78 -10.98 -3.46
CA ILE A 59 -10.54 -10.48 -2.85
C ILE A 59 -9.34 -11.15 -3.51
N PHE A 60 -9.37 -12.47 -3.67
CA PHE A 60 -8.26 -13.22 -4.26
C PHE A 60 -8.03 -12.82 -5.72
N VAL A 61 -9.10 -12.63 -6.50
CA VAL A 61 -9.02 -12.15 -7.90
C VAL A 61 -8.41 -10.75 -7.96
N CYS A 62 -8.82 -9.83 -7.08
CA CYS A 62 -8.24 -8.49 -7.00
C CYS A 62 -6.74 -8.51 -6.64
N ILE A 63 -6.34 -9.31 -5.65
CA ILE A 63 -4.93 -9.50 -5.26
C ILE A 63 -4.13 -10.07 -6.44
N LEU A 64 -4.68 -11.07 -7.13
CA LEU A 64 -4.00 -11.74 -8.24
C LEU A 64 -3.82 -10.81 -9.44
N ILE A 65 -4.86 -10.06 -9.82
CA ILE A 65 -4.78 -9.09 -10.91
C ILE A 65 -3.81 -7.96 -10.57
N GLY A 66 -3.97 -7.34 -9.39
CA GLY A 66 -3.10 -6.24 -8.95
C GLY A 66 -1.64 -6.68 -8.80
N GLY A 67 -1.43 -7.85 -8.20
CA GLY A 67 -0.11 -8.46 -8.05
C GLY A 67 0.53 -8.82 -9.39
N ALA A 68 -0.21 -9.39 -10.34
CA ALA A 68 0.30 -9.74 -11.66
C ALA A 68 0.71 -8.50 -12.47
N ILE A 69 -0.11 -7.45 -12.46
CA ILE A 69 0.20 -6.17 -13.11
C ILE A 69 1.45 -5.55 -12.46
N GLY A 70 1.48 -5.47 -11.13
CA GLY A 70 2.63 -4.94 -10.39
C GLY A 70 3.92 -5.69 -10.69
N LEU A 71 3.86 -7.03 -10.70
CA LEU A 71 5.01 -7.88 -11.01
C LEU A 71 5.50 -7.70 -12.46
N TYR A 72 4.57 -7.62 -13.42
CA TYR A 72 4.90 -7.38 -14.82
C TYR A 72 5.69 -6.08 -15.01
N TYR A 73 5.19 -4.98 -14.43
CA TYR A 73 5.87 -3.70 -14.52
C TYR A 73 7.19 -3.68 -13.74
N ALA A 74 7.28 -4.37 -12.60
CA ALA A 74 8.52 -4.46 -11.82
C ALA A 74 9.67 -5.14 -12.60
N TYR A 75 9.38 -6.12 -13.44
CA TYR A 75 10.40 -6.79 -14.26
C TYR A 75 10.74 -6.08 -15.56
N LYS A 76 9.79 -5.34 -16.14
CA LYS A 76 9.96 -4.76 -17.48
C LYS A 76 10.74 -3.45 -17.49
N VAL A 77 10.82 -2.75 -16.36
CA VAL A 77 11.40 -1.40 -16.32
C VAL A 77 12.92 -1.42 -16.19
N GLU A 78 13.56 -0.56 -16.98
CA GLU A 78 15.00 -0.32 -16.97
C GLU A 78 15.49 0.19 -15.60
N MET A 79 16.69 -0.22 -15.20
CA MET A 79 17.31 0.18 -13.93
C MET A 79 17.50 1.70 -13.79
N THR A 80 17.55 2.44 -14.91
CA THR A 80 17.63 3.91 -14.95
C THR A 80 16.32 4.59 -14.54
N LYS A 81 15.18 3.90 -14.69
CA LYS A 81 13.83 4.41 -14.41
C LYS A 81 13.28 3.91 -13.07
N ILE A 82 14.13 3.33 -12.21
CA ILE A 82 13.76 2.93 -10.85
C ILE A 82 13.12 4.09 -10.06
N PRO A 83 13.65 5.34 -10.08
CA PRO A 83 13.03 6.45 -9.34
C PRO A 83 11.59 6.74 -9.77
N GLU A 84 11.32 6.69 -11.09
CA GLU A 84 9.97 6.87 -11.64
C GLU A 84 9.03 5.74 -11.21
N MET A 85 9.49 4.50 -11.25
CA MET A 85 8.68 3.35 -10.83
C MET A 85 8.29 3.39 -9.36
N VAL A 86 9.21 3.82 -8.49
CA VAL A 86 8.93 3.97 -7.06
C VAL A 86 7.86 5.06 -6.82
N ALA A 87 7.94 6.17 -7.55
CA ALA A 87 6.93 7.23 -7.46
C ALA A 87 5.54 6.74 -7.92
N LEU A 88 5.48 5.97 -9.00
CA LEU A 88 4.23 5.40 -9.49
C LEU A 88 3.59 4.45 -8.46
N PHE A 89 4.37 3.52 -7.90
CA PHE A 89 3.86 2.59 -6.87
C PHE A 89 3.45 3.29 -5.58
N ASN A 90 4.14 4.36 -5.18
CA ASN A 90 3.72 5.18 -4.05
C ASN A 90 2.39 5.91 -4.35
N GLY A 91 2.23 6.43 -5.57
CA GLY A 91 0.97 7.04 -6.03
C GLY A 91 -0.22 6.07 -5.99
N PHE A 92 -0.03 4.82 -6.41
CA PHE A 92 -1.08 3.79 -6.29
C PHE A 92 -1.43 3.47 -4.82
N GLY A 93 -0.47 3.54 -3.90
CA GLY A 93 -0.73 3.43 -2.45
C GLY A 93 -1.59 4.60 -1.91
N GLY A 94 -1.38 5.80 -2.44
CA GLY A 94 -2.23 6.97 -2.17
C GLY A 94 -3.67 6.76 -2.67
N LEU A 95 -3.82 6.27 -3.91
CA LEU A 95 -5.12 5.94 -4.50
C LEU A 95 -5.87 4.86 -3.70
N ALA A 96 -5.16 3.84 -3.23
CA ALA A 96 -5.75 2.80 -2.38
C ALA A 96 -6.31 3.38 -1.07
N SER A 97 -5.53 4.22 -0.38
CA SER A 97 -5.97 4.90 0.85
C SER A 97 -7.18 5.82 0.62
N PHE A 98 -7.18 6.56 -0.49
CA PHE A 98 -8.30 7.39 -0.92
C PHE A 98 -9.56 6.55 -1.15
N GLY A 99 -9.45 5.44 -1.88
CA GLY A 99 -10.56 4.53 -2.16
C GLY A 99 -11.14 3.88 -0.89
N VAL A 100 -10.27 3.44 0.04
CA VAL A 100 -10.71 2.90 1.34
C VAL A 100 -11.45 3.96 2.16
N ALA A 101 -10.97 5.20 2.19
CA ALA A 101 -11.62 6.28 2.93
C ALA A 101 -13.00 6.63 2.36
N LEU A 102 -13.15 6.67 1.03
CA LEU A 102 -14.46 6.84 0.40
C LEU A 102 -15.39 5.66 0.73
N SER A 103 -14.91 4.43 0.61
CA SER A 103 -15.69 3.23 0.94
C SER A 103 -16.17 3.23 2.39
N ASP A 104 -15.31 3.60 3.34
CA ASP A 104 -15.66 3.69 4.77
C ASP A 104 -16.73 4.76 5.03
N HIS A 105 -16.61 5.92 4.37
CA HIS A 105 -17.59 7.00 4.45
C HIS A 105 -18.97 6.60 3.89
N PHE A 106 -19.00 5.96 2.72
CA PHE A 106 -20.24 5.49 2.11
C PHE A 106 -20.92 4.43 2.98
N LEU A 107 -20.16 3.46 3.50
CA LEU A 107 -20.70 2.39 4.33
C LEU A 107 -21.33 2.93 5.62
N LYS A 108 -20.64 3.82 6.34
CA LYS A 108 -21.14 4.36 7.62
C LYS A 108 -22.31 5.32 7.47
N THR A 109 -22.30 6.13 6.42
CA THR A 109 -23.32 7.17 6.22
C THR A 109 -24.58 6.61 5.58
N GLN A 110 -24.45 5.75 4.56
CA GLN A 110 -25.59 5.30 3.74
C GLN A 110 -26.12 3.92 4.15
N VAL A 111 -25.25 3.00 4.56
CA VAL A 111 -25.65 1.61 4.85
C VAL A 111 -25.98 1.44 6.32
N GLU A 112 -25.10 1.90 7.21
CA GLU A 112 -25.28 1.73 8.65
C GLU A 112 -26.04 2.89 9.31
N ALA A 113 -26.14 4.04 8.63
CA ALA A 113 -26.76 5.28 9.13
C ALA A 113 -26.26 5.67 10.54
N VAL A 114 -24.98 5.43 10.83
CA VAL A 114 -24.35 5.70 12.12
C VAL A 114 -23.80 7.12 12.12
N GLU A 115 -24.04 7.87 13.20
CA GLU A 115 -23.41 9.17 13.38
C GLU A 115 -21.88 9.02 13.46
N MET A 116 -21.18 9.67 12.55
CA MET A 116 -19.73 9.63 12.52
C MET A 116 -19.16 10.42 13.70
N GLY A 117 -18.50 9.71 14.62
CA GLY A 117 -17.71 10.35 15.68
C GLY A 117 -16.65 11.31 15.09
N PRO A 118 -16.27 12.36 15.83
CA PRO A 118 -15.36 13.40 15.32
C PRO A 118 -14.01 12.85 14.87
N VAL A 119 -13.49 11.81 15.56
CA VAL A 119 -12.23 11.16 15.20
C VAL A 119 -12.31 10.46 13.84
N ASN A 120 -13.41 9.76 13.56
CA ASN A 120 -13.61 9.07 12.28
C ASN A 120 -13.76 10.06 11.12
N SER A 121 -14.56 11.12 11.32
CA SER A 121 -14.75 12.17 10.31
C SER A 121 -13.42 12.82 9.94
N ILE A 122 -12.62 13.21 10.93
CA ILE A 122 -11.29 13.79 10.71
C ILE A 122 -10.37 12.80 10.00
N SER A 123 -10.36 11.53 10.42
CA SER A 123 -9.50 10.49 9.83
C SER A 123 -9.85 10.24 8.35
N ILE A 124 -11.13 10.20 8.00
CA ILE A 124 -11.60 10.05 6.62
C ILE A 124 -11.18 11.26 5.79
N ILE A 125 -11.43 12.48 6.26
CA ILE A 125 -11.07 13.72 5.54
C ILE A 125 -9.56 13.75 5.26
N LEU A 126 -8.73 13.46 6.28
CA LEU A 126 -7.29 13.42 6.12
C LEU A 126 -6.84 12.32 5.16
N SER A 127 -7.44 11.13 5.22
CA SER A 127 -7.11 10.02 4.32
C SER A 127 -7.47 10.33 2.87
N VAL A 128 -8.60 11.00 2.63
CA VAL A 128 -9.03 11.46 1.30
C VAL A 128 -8.07 12.54 0.77
N LEU A 129 -7.75 13.56 1.57
CA LEU A 129 -6.86 14.65 1.16
C LEU A 129 -5.45 14.12 0.87
N ILE A 130 -4.83 13.43 1.82
CA ILE A 130 -3.46 12.92 1.68
C ILE A 130 -3.40 11.86 0.57
N GLY A 131 -4.35 10.93 0.51
CA GLY A 131 -4.39 9.90 -0.51
C GLY A 131 -4.53 10.47 -1.93
N GLY A 132 -5.45 11.43 -2.10
CA GLY A 132 -5.67 12.13 -3.37
C GLY A 132 -4.45 12.93 -3.83
N ASP A 133 -3.85 13.70 -2.92
CA ASP A 133 -2.65 14.51 -3.22
C ASP A 133 -1.43 13.62 -3.53
N VAL A 134 -1.22 12.54 -2.78
CA VAL A 134 -0.12 11.59 -3.04
C VAL A 134 -0.28 10.94 -4.41
N TYR A 135 -1.49 10.52 -4.78
CA TYR A 135 -1.78 9.99 -6.12
C TYR A 135 -1.49 11.04 -7.21
N GLY A 136 -2.00 12.27 -7.05
CA GLY A 136 -1.81 13.34 -8.05
C GLY A 136 -0.35 13.79 -8.21
N PHE A 137 0.36 13.96 -7.11
CA PHE A 137 1.75 14.44 -7.11
C PHE A 137 2.75 13.38 -7.58
N HIS A 138 2.67 12.16 -7.03
CA HIS A 138 3.63 11.10 -7.36
C HIS A 138 3.25 10.30 -8.61
N GLY A 139 1.96 10.16 -8.90
CA GLY A 139 1.47 9.47 -10.10
C GLY A 139 1.61 10.30 -11.39
N GLY A 140 1.37 11.61 -11.32
CA GLY A 140 1.37 12.50 -12.49
C GLY A 140 2.61 13.38 -12.63
N MET A 141 2.92 14.18 -11.60
CA MET A 141 3.95 15.24 -11.69
C MET A 141 5.38 14.73 -11.50
N ALA A 142 5.60 13.70 -10.67
CA ALA A 142 6.92 13.09 -10.56
C ALA A 142 7.36 12.50 -11.91
N GLN A 143 6.49 11.74 -12.59
CA GLN A 143 6.80 11.10 -13.88
C GLN A 143 7.21 12.12 -14.97
N THR A 144 6.56 13.27 -15.03
CA THR A 144 6.87 14.30 -16.05
C THR A 144 8.16 15.04 -15.73
N LYS A 145 8.46 15.27 -14.45
CA LYS A 145 9.68 15.96 -14.02
C LYS A 145 10.93 15.11 -14.21
N TRP A 146 10.87 13.80 -13.97
CA TRP A 146 12.00 12.89 -14.13
C TRP A 146 12.32 12.59 -15.61
N LYS A 147 11.31 12.52 -16.47
CA LYS A 147 11.51 12.47 -17.93
C LYS A 147 12.24 13.69 -18.48
N GLY A 148 12.01 14.87 -17.90
CA GLY A 148 12.70 16.11 -18.27
C GLY A 148 14.12 16.24 -17.68
N PHE A 149 14.47 15.44 -16.68
CA PHE A 149 15.76 15.50 -15.99
C PHE A 149 16.88 14.70 -16.68
N GLY A 150 16.60 14.07 -17.82
CA GLY A 150 17.65 13.63 -18.74
C GLY A 150 18.67 12.65 -18.14
N PHE A 151 18.25 11.61 -17.42
CA PHE A 151 19.11 10.45 -17.15
C PHE A 151 19.31 9.55 -18.40
N THR A 152 19.24 10.14 -19.58
CA THR A 152 19.59 9.55 -20.87
C THR A 152 20.92 10.16 -21.26
N ASN A 153 21.99 9.36 -21.08
CA ASN A 153 23.41 9.56 -21.43
C ASN A 153 24.30 9.68 -20.19
N HIS A 154 25.28 8.77 -20.11
CA HIS A 154 26.19 8.48 -18.99
C HIS A 154 25.47 7.68 -17.89
N ILE A 155 25.51 6.34 -17.88
CA ILE A 155 26.68 5.43 -17.81
C ILE A 155 26.33 4.11 -18.49
#